data_AF-A0A2V6CF96-F1
#
_entry.id   AF-A0A2V6CF96-F1
#
_cell.length_a   1.000
_cell.length_b   1.000
_cell.length_c   1.000
_cell.angle_alpha   90.00
_cell.angle_beta   90.00
_cell.angle_gamma   90.00
#
_symmetry.space_group_name_H-M   'P 1'
#
loop_
_entity.id
_entity.type
_entity.pdbx_description
1 polymer ?
#
loop_
_entity_poly.entity_id
_entity_poly.type
_entity_poly.pdbx_seq_one_letter_code
_entity_poly.pdbx_strand_id
1 'polypeptide(L)' 'EDGESQPQVWIREQAKGRVFVCIPGHFTWTFDDPFYRLLVLRGICWAAHQPTDRLAELAAVGARLAE' A
#
# COMPACT_ATOMS: atom_id res chain seq x y z
N GLU A 1 -1.54 -10.43 18.60
CA GLU A 1 -2.36 -11.07 19.64
C GLU A 1 -1.47 -11.19 20.87
N ASP A 2 -2.01 -10.87 22.04
CA ASP A 2 -1.32 -10.59 23.34
C ASP A 2 -1.04 -9.11 23.69
N GLY A 3 -1.73 -8.16 23.04
CA GLY A 3 -1.60 -6.72 23.39
C GLY A 3 -0.30 -6.05 22.90
N GLU A 4 0.59 -6.83 22.31
CA GLU A 4 1.83 -6.35 21.70
C GLU A 4 1.57 -5.60 20.38
N SER A 5 2.37 -4.56 20.15
CA SER A 5 2.35 -3.82 18.88
C SER A 5 2.85 -4.71 17.75
N GLN A 6 2.04 -4.87 16.69
CA GLN A 6 2.40 -5.67 15.53
C GLN A 6 2.62 -4.79 14.30
N PRO A 7 3.74 -4.94 13.58
CA PRO A 7 3.99 -4.16 12.38
C PRO A 7 2.95 -4.53 11.31
N GLN A 8 2.15 -3.54 10.90
CA GLN A 8 1.11 -3.71 9.88
C GLN A 8 1.60 -3.40 8.47
N VAL A 9 2.64 -2.57 8.36
CA VAL A 9 3.23 -2.15 7.08
C VAL A 9 4.75 -2.10 7.26
N TRP A 10 5.49 -2.74 6.37
CA TRP A 10 6.96 -2.74 6.43
C TRP A 10 7.58 -3.06 5.07
N ILE A 11 8.88 -2.78 4.97
CA ILE A 11 9.69 -3.06 3.79
C ILE A 11 10.90 -3.92 4.17
N ARG A 12 11.38 -4.71 3.22
CA ARG A 12 12.62 -5.49 3.33
C ARG A 12 13.37 -5.48 2.01
N GLU A 13 14.66 -5.21 2.07
CA GLU A 13 15.57 -5.37 0.94
C GLU A 13 16.33 -6.69 1.09
N GLN A 14 16.47 -7.45 0.00
CA GLN A 14 17.24 -8.69 -0.05
C GLN A 14 18.05 -8.71 -1.34
N ALA A 15 19.35 -8.45 -1.23
CA ALA A 15 20.22 -8.20 -2.39
C ALA A 15 19.60 -7.14 -3.32
N LYS A 16 19.23 -7.50 -4.55
CA LYS A 16 18.59 -6.58 -5.51
C LYS A 16 17.05 -6.59 -5.42
N GLY A 17 16.48 -7.51 -4.64
CA GLY A 17 15.04 -7.64 -4.44
C GLY A 17 14.51 -6.70 -3.35
N ARG A 18 13.26 -6.27 -3.52
CA ARG A 18 12.53 -5.42 -2.57
C ARG A 18 11.18 -6.06 -2.27
N VAL A 19 10.81 -6.13 -1.00
CA VAL A 19 9.55 -6.70 -0.51
C VAL A 19 8.82 -5.61 0.27
N PHE A 20 7.61 -5.27 -0.19
CA PHE A 20 6.68 -4.41 0.52
C PHE A 20 5.56 -5.27 1.10
N VAL A 21 5.25 -5.08 2.37
CA VAL A 21 4.15 -5.79 3.07
C VAL A 21 3.17 -4.76 3.61
N CYS A 22 1.88 -5.00 3.34
CA CYS A 22 0.75 -4.25 3.85
C CYS A 22 -0.31 -5.28 4.27
N ILE A 23 -0.47 -5.49 5.57
CA ILE A 23 -1.36 -6.51 6.15
C ILE A 23 -2.84 -6.14 6.08
N PRO A 24 -3.27 -4.86 6.21
CA PRO A 24 -4.67 -4.50 6.05
C PRO A 24 -5.23 -4.86 4.67
N GLY A 25 -6.55 -4.78 4.49
CA GLY A 25 -7.22 -5.08 3.21
C GLY A 25 -8.01 -6.39 3.17
N HIS A 26 -8.37 -6.94 4.33
CA HIS A 26 -9.27 -8.11 4.43
C HIS A 26 -10.62 -7.87 3.74
N PHE A 27 -11.12 -6.63 3.78
CA PHE A 27 -12.38 -6.25 3.15
C PHE A 27 -12.14 -5.48 1.85
N THR A 28 -12.97 -5.72 0.84
CA THR A 28 -12.87 -5.02 -0.45
C THR A 28 -13.07 -3.52 -0.32
N TRP A 29 -13.94 -3.07 0.60
CA TRP A 29 -14.15 -1.64 0.85
C TRP A 29 -12.92 -0.91 1.43
N THR A 30 -11.91 -1.63 1.94
CA THR A 30 -10.65 -0.99 2.35
C THR A 30 -9.96 -0.33 1.15
N PHE A 31 -10.18 -0.89 -0.05
CA PHE A 31 -9.68 -0.33 -1.30
C PHE A 31 -10.59 0.76 -1.88
N ASP A 32 -11.69 1.13 -1.22
CA ASP A 32 -12.48 2.31 -1.60
C ASP A 32 -11.81 3.61 -1.09
N ASP A 33 -10.92 3.51 -0.09
CA ASP A 33 -10.15 4.63 0.46
C ASP A 33 -8.97 5.00 -0.46
N PRO A 34 -8.92 6.23 -1.00
CA PRO A 34 -7.85 6.65 -1.90
C PRO A 34 -6.48 6.70 -1.21
N PHE A 35 -6.41 6.99 0.09
CA PHE A 35 -5.15 6.99 0.83
C PHE A 35 -4.61 5.58 1.03
N TYR A 36 -5.51 4.62 1.28
CA TYR A 36 -5.12 3.21 1.35
C TYR A 36 -4.55 2.72 0.01
N ARG A 37 -5.24 3.04 -1.09
CA ARG A 37 -4.76 2.71 -2.44
C ARG A 37 -3.43 3.37 -2.75
N LEU A 38 -3.24 4.64 -2.37
CA LEU A 38 -1.99 5.35 -2.58
C LEU A 38 -0.82 4.63 -1.89
N LEU A 39 -1.01 4.12 -0.67
CA LEU A 39 0.00 3.35 0.04
C LEU A 39 0.39 2.08 -0.72
N VAL A 40 -0.59 1.30 -1.19
CA VAL A 40 -0.36 0.08 -1.97
C VAL A 40 0.34 0.37 -3.30
N LEU A 41 -0.12 1.38 -4.04
CA LEU A 41 0.45 1.76 -5.34
C LEU A 41 1.90 2.25 -5.22
N ARG A 42 2.21 3.01 -4.16
CA ARG A 42 3.58 3.41 -3.83
C ARG A 42 4.45 2.22 -3.44
N GLY A 43 3.91 1.28 -2.67
CA GLY A 43 4.59 0.03 -2.32
C GLY A 43 4.95 -0.81 -3.55
N ILE A 44 4.03 -0.93 -4.51
CA ILE A 44 4.28 -1.58 -5.81
C ILE A 44 5.42 -0.89 -6.57
N CYS A 45 5.37 0.44 -6.70
CA CYS A 45 6.42 1.19 -7.40
C CYS A 45 7.78 1.03 -6.72
N TRP A 46 7.82 1.11 -5.39
CA TRP A 46 9.05 0.93 -4.61
C TRP A 46 9.67 -0.46 -4.81
N ALA A 47 8.84 -1.52 -4.75
CA ALA A 47 9.28 -2.89 -4.96
C ALA A 47 9.80 -3.15 -6.39
N ALA A 48 9.22 -2.46 -7.38
CA ALA A 48 9.60 -2.53 -8.78
C ALA A 48 10.77 -1.61 -9.19
N HIS A 49 11.43 -0.94 -8.23
CA HIS A 49 12.47 0.07 -8.49
C HIS A 49 12.00 1.19 -9.44
N GLN A 50 10.74 1.59 -9.33
CA GLN A 50 10.14 2.68 -10.10
C GLN A 50 10.03 3.96 -9.26
N PRO A 51 9.85 5.15 -9.89
CA PRO A 51 9.48 6.35 -9.15
C PRO A 51 8.22 6.12 -8.31
N THR A 52 8.29 6.40 -7.01
CA THR A 52 7.26 6.05 -6.03
C THR A 52 5.85 6.56 -6.40
N ASP A 53 5.77 7.76 -6.98
CA ASP A 53 4.51 8.40 -7.34
C ASP A 53 4.05 8.13 -8.78
N ARG A 54 4.72 7.22 -9.52
CA ARG A 54 4.38 6.90 -10.91
C ARG A 54 2.90 6.49 -11.11
N LEU A 55 2.29 5.89 -10.10
CA LEU A 55 0.91 5.41 -10.13
C LEU A 55 -0.05 6.22 -9.23
N ALA A 56 0.38 7.36 -8.67
CA ALA A 56 -0.41 8.10 -7.68
C ALA A 56 -1.81 8.50 -8.17
N GLU A 57 -1.93 8.90 -9.44
CA GLU A 57 -3.20 9.29 -10.07
C GLU A 57 -4.24 8.16 -10.10
N LEU A 58 -3.81 6.89 -10.04
CA LEU A 58 -4.72 5.74 -9.98
C LEU A 58 -5.39 5.58 -8.62
N ALA A 59 -4.96 6.29 -7.59
CA ALA A 59 -5.51 6.18 -6.24
C ALA A 59 -6.97 6.63 -6.18
N ALA A 60 -7.39 7.60 -6.98
CA ALA A 60 -8.77 8.10 -6.99
C ALA A 60 -9.73 7.29 -7.88
N VAL A 61 -9.22 6.43 -8.77
CA VAL A 61 -10.04 5.75 -9.79
C VAL A 61 -10.99 4.72 -9.15
N GLY A 62 -12.25 5.09 -8.93
CA GLY A 62 -13.22 4.22 -8.25
C GLY A 62 -13.11 4.28 -6.71
N ALA A 63 -12.39 5.27 -6.17
CA ALA A 63 -12.47 5.59 -4.75
C ALA A 63 -13.84 6.19 -4.42
N ARG A 64 -14.37 5.90 -3.24
CA ARG A 64 -15.54 6.59 -2.70
C ARG A 64 -15.07 7.84 -2.00
N LEU A 65 -14.89 8.91 -2.76
CA LEU A 65 -14.69 10.24 -2.19
C LEU A 65 -16.02 10.67 -1.57
N ALA A 66 -15.98 11.17 -0.33
CA ALA A 66 -17.17 11.75 0.29
C ALA A 66 -17.74 12.83 -0.65
N GLU A 67 -19.07 12.90 -0.75
CA GLU A 67 -19.76 14.05 -1.36
C GLU A 67 -19.47 15.32 -0.56
#